data_AF-A0A2A5T0I8-F1
#
_entry.id   AF-A0A2A5T0I8-F1
#
_cell.length_a   1.000
_cell.length_b   1.000
_cell.length_c   1.000
_cell.angle_alpha   90.00
_cell.angle_beta   90.00
_cell.angle_gamma   90.00
#
_symmetry.space_group_name_H-M   'P 1'
#
loop_
_entity.id
_entity.type
_entity.pdbx_description
1 polymer ?
#
loop_
_entity_poly.entity_id
_entity_poly.type
_entity_poly.pdbx_seq_one_letter_code
_entity_poly.pdbx_strand_id
1 'polypeptide(L)' 'MTKRLIEYIERESQKRTFLSIADDIGVDEKTIRNIFQDYCEREEEQLKFEMPKWLGIDEIHIIKKP' A
#
# COMPACT_ATOMS: atom_id res chain seq x y z
N MET A 1 10.47 -11.64 -12.59
CA MET A 1 8.99 -11.59 -12.63
C MET A 1 8.55 -10.77 -13.83
N THR A 2 7.38 -11.06 -14.42
CA THR A 2 6.84 -10.26 -15.52
C THR A 2 6.20 -8.97 -14.99
N LYS A 3 6.22 -7.90 -15.79
CA LYS A 3 5.62 -6.61 -15.40
C LYS A 3 4.14 -6.75 -15.00
N ARG A 4 3.37 -7.57 -15.75
CA ARG A 4 1.96 -7.85 -15.47
C ARG A 4 1.74 -8.52 -14.11
N LEU A 5 2.68 -9.36 -13.65
CA LEU A 5 2.57 -10.01 -12.34
C LEU A 5 2.83 -9.01 -11.20
N ILE A 6 3.80 -8.12 -11.38
CA ILE A 6 4.12 -7.07 -10.41
C ILE A 6 2.91 -6.14 -10.23
N GLU A 7 2.33 -5.65 -11.34
CA GLU A 7 1.13 -4.80 -11.30
C GLU A 7 -0.08 -5.50 -10.63
N TYR A 8 -0.21 -6.82 -10.81
CA TYR A 8 -1.23 -7.61 -10.13
C TYR A 8 -0.99 -7.66 -8.62
N ILE A 9 0.25 -7.94 -8.21
CA ILE A 9 0.65 -8.00 -6.78
C ILE A 9 0.41 -6.64 -6.11
N GLU A 10 0.77 -5.54 -6.76
CA GLU A 10 0.59 -4.18 -6.23
C GLU A 10 -0.89 -3.88 -5.96
N ARG A 11 -1.79 -4.26 -6.88
CA ARG A 11 -3.24 -4.05 -6.74
C ARG A 11 -3.88 -4.95 -5.69
N GLU A 12 -3.50 -6.21 -5.62
CA GLU A 12 -4.08 -7.15 -4.64
C GLU A 12 -3.54 -6.89 -3.22
N SER A 13 -2.30 -6.41 -3.10
CA SER A 13 -1.69 -6.04 -1.81
C SER A 13 -2.40 -4.91 -1.08
N GLN A 14 -3.20 -4.12 -1.78
CA GLN A 14 -4.07 -3.09 -1.17
C GLN A 14 -5.37 -3.67 -0.56
N LYS A 15 -5.74 -4.91 -0.93
CA LYS A 15 -7.03 -5.52 -0.59
C LYS A 15 -6.91 -6.79 0.26
N ARG A 16 -5.82 -7.55 0.11
CA ARG A 16 -5.60 -8.86 0.74
C ARG A 16 -4.27 -8.88 1.49
N THR A 17 -4.08 -9.88 2.34
CA THR A 17 -2.83 -10.10 3.07
C THR A 17 -1.74 -10.65 2.13
N PHE A 18 -0.48 -10.32 2.41
CA PHE A 18 0.65 -10.82 1.60
C PHE A 18 0.78 -12.34 1.60
N LEU A 19 0.42 -13.00 2.72
CA LEU A 19 0.36 -14.47 2.82
C LEU A 19 -0.66 -15.08 1.85
N SER A 20 -1.85 -14.50 1.74
CA SER A 20 -2.87 -15.01 0.80
C SER A 20 -2.42 -14.87 -0.65
N ILE A 21 -1.73 -13.77 -0.99
CA ILE A 21 -1.22 -13.54 -2.34
C ILE A 21 -0.02 -14.45 -2.63
N ALA A 22 0.81 -14.71 -1.62
CA ALA A 22 1.93 -15.66 -1.69
C ALA A 22 1.45 -17.07 -2.02
N ASP A 23 0.40 -17.52 -1.32
CA ASP A 23 -0.21 -18.83 -1.53
C ASP A 23 -0.85 -18.95 -2.94
N ASP A 24 -1.50 -17.89 -3.42
CA ASP A 24 -2.17 -17.87 -4.73
C ASP A 24 -1.17 -17.93 -5.91
N ILE A 25 -0.01 -17.27 -5.80
CA ILE A 25 0.98 -17.15 -6.88
C ILE A 25 2.12 -18.17 -6.73
N GLY A 26 2.32 -18.72 -5.53
CA GLY A 26 3.41 -19.63 -5.21
C GLY A 26 4.76 -18.91 -5.05
N VAL A 27 4.76 -17.69 -4.51
CA VAL A 27 5.97 -16.91 -4.23
C VAL A 27 6.08 -16.61 -2.75
N ASP A 28 7.32 -16.44 -2.28
CA ASP A 28 7.59 -16.11 -0.89
C ASP A 28 6.99 -14.74 -0.50
N GLU A 29 6.41 -14.66 0.70
CA GLU A 29 5.78 -13.44 1.22
C GLU A 29 6.74 -12.24 1.23
N LYS A 30 8.03 -12.48 1.48
CA LYS A 30 9.06 -11.42 1.45
C LYS A 30 9.19 -10.80 0.06
N THR A 31 8.99 -11.58 -1.00
CA THR A 31 9.03 -11.07 -2.37
C THR A 31 7.87 -10.10 -2.62
N ILE A 32 6.68 -10.45 -2.16
CA ILE A 32 5.48 -9.59 -2.27
C ILE A 32 5.66 -8.31 -1.45
N ARG A 33 6.20 -8.43 -0.23
CA ARG A 33 6.51 -7.28 0.62
C ARG A 33 7.47 -6.29 -0.05
N ASN A 34 8.56 -6.79 -0.65
CA ASN A 34 9.52 -5.95 -1.35
C ASN A 34 8.88 -5.22 -2.54
N ILE A 35 8.07 -5.93 -3.34
CA ILE A 35 7.34 -5.32 -4.48
C ILE A 35 6.39 -4.23 -3.99
N PHE A 36 5.68 -4.47 -2.89
CA PHE A 36 4.78 -3.47 -2.32
C PHE A 36 5.53 -2.26 -1.76
N GLN A 37 6.70 -2.47 -1.16
CA GLN A 37 7.56 -1.37 -0.70
C GLN A 37 8.05 -0.52 -1.87
N ASP A 38 8.53 -1.14 -2.95
CA ASP A 38 8.92 -0.44 -4.19
C ASP A 38 7.73 0.34 -4.78
N TYR A 39 6.50 -0.16 -4.64
CA TYR A 39 5.29 0.56 -5.04
C TYR A 39 5.02 1.79 -4.16
N CYS A 40 5.12 1.66 -2.83
CA CYS A 40 4.96 2.79 -1.90
C CYS A 40 5.98 3.89 -2.15
N GLU A 41 7.26 3.55 -2.36
CA GLU A 41 8.31 4.53 -2.62
C GLU A 41 8.02 5.35 -3.89
N ARG A 42 7.51 4.71 -4.94
CA ARG A 42 7.11 5.40 -6.18
C ARG A 42 5.88 6.29 -6.00
N GLU A 43 4.91 5.88 -5.19
CA GLU A 43 3.74 6.69 -4.85
C GLU A 43 4.15 7.90 -4.00
N GLU A 44 5.04 7.72 -3.03
CA GLU A 44 5.59 8.79 -2.18
C GLU A 44 6.35 9.84 -3.00
N GLU A 45 7.15 9.43 -3.99
CA GLU A 45 7.81 10.37 -4.90
C GLU A 45 6.81 11.20 -5.74
N GLN A 46 5.64 10.63 -6.06
CA GLN A 46 4.58 11.32 -6.79
C GLN A 46 3.71 12.20 -5.89
N LEU A 47 3.64 11.89 -4.59
CA LEU A 47 2.95 12.67 -3.58
C LEU A 47 3.69 13.99 -3.30
N LYS A 48 3.44 14.99 -4.15
CA LYS A 48 3.82 16.37 -3.84
C LYS A 48 2.90 16.92 -2.75
N PHE A 49 3.38 16.88 -1.51
CA PHE A 49 2.78 17.63 -0.40
C PHE A 49 3.01 19.13 -0.61
N GLU A 50 2.14 19.80 -1.36
CA GLU A 50 2.04 21.24 -1.25
C GLU A 50 1.30 21.55 0.05
N MET A 51 2.04 22.10 1.03
CA MET A 51 1.46 22.42 2.34
C MET A 51 0.33 23.45 2.14
N PRO A 52 -0.93 23.07 2.40
CA PRO A 52 -2.04 23.99 2.17
C PRO A 52 -1.98 25.11 3.23
N LYS A 53 -2.37 26.33 2.84
CA LYS A 53 -2.41 27.49 3.78
C LYS A 53 -3.32 27.23 4.99
N TRP A 54 -4.29 26.33 4.85
CA TRP A 54 -5.19 25.88 5.89
C TRP A 54 -5.36 24.36 5.76
N LEU A 55 -5.03 23.61 6.81
CA LEU A 55 -5.26 22.17 6.90
C LEU A 55 -6.40 21.93 7.90
N GLY A 56 -7.58 21.61 7.40
CA GLY A 56 -8.70 21.19 8.25
C GLY A 56 -8.51 19.73 8.64
N ILE A 57 -8.14 19.48 9.90
CA ILE A 57 -8.09 18.13 10.48
C ILE A 57 -9.47 17.85 11.08
N ASP A 58 -10.06 16.73 10.69
CA ASP A 58 -11.36 16.31 11.18
C ASP A 58 -11.20 15.47 12.45
N GLU A 59 -11.66 15.99 13.60
CA GLU A 59 -11.44 15.42 14.94
C GLU A 59 -12.38 14.25 15.30
N ILE A 60 -13.17 13.71 14.37
CA ILE A 60 -14.24 12.75 14.69
C ILE A 60 -13.78 11.31 15.03
N HIS A 61 -12.48 11.03 15.18
CA HIS A 61 -12.00 9.67 15.48
C HIS A 61 -11.26 9.51 16.82
N ILE A 62 -11.19 10.55 17.67
CA ILE A 62 -10.50 10.44 18.97
C ILE A 62 -11.42 9.90 20.09
N ILE A 63 -12.74 9.86 19.90
CA ILE A 63 -13.66 9.39 20.94
C ILE A 63 -14.11 7.96 20.66
N LYS A 64 -13.22 6.98 20.88
CA LYS A 64 -13.67 5.66 21.36
C LYS A 64 -14.30 5.89 22.74
N LYS A 65 -15.60 6.18 22.79
CA LYS A 65 -16.36 6.01 24.03
C LYS A 65 -16.38 4.52 24.38
N PRO A 66 -16.13 4.11 25.64
CA PRO A 66 -16.58 2.83 26.15
C PRO A 66 -18.11 2.75 26.17
#